data_AF-A0A235HY81-F1
#
_entry.id   AF-A0A235HY81-F1
#
_cell.length_a   1.000
_cell.length_b   1.000
_cell.length_c   1.000
_cell.angle_alpha   90.00
_cell.angle_beta   90.00
_cell.angle_gamma   90.00
#
_symmetry.space_group_name_H-M   'P 1'
#
loop_
_entity.id
_entity.type
_entity.pdbx_description
1 polymer ?
#
loop_
_entity_poly.entity_id
_entity_poly.type
_entity_poly.pdbx_seq_one_letter_code
_entity_poly.pdbx_strand_id
1 'polypeptide(L)'
;MLATDQDRTANDSLDEPEYTRTIIAGKLKISAKTLVRYLAFGADYIAALKAYVSDDDPLNGKRILESNIKYLEEIQYLKLHYLPLRVSEILNHKYTLLESA
;
A
#
# COMPACT_ATOMS: atom_id res chain seq x y z
N MET A 1 36.34 10.26 35.20
CA MET A 1 34.96 10.21 34.68
C MET A 1 34.97 9.26 33.50
N LEU A 2 34.45 8.05 33.71
CA LEU A 2 34.39 7.02 32.68
C LEU A 2 33.31 7.38 31.67
N ALA A 3 33.67 7.31 30.39
CA ALA A 3 32.73 7.27 29.28
C ALA A 3 32.27 5.82 29.11
N THR A 4 30.96 5.60 29.26
CA THR A 4 30.16 4.42 28.86
C THR A 4 28.79 4.70 29.47
N ASP A 5 27.69 4.82 28.73
CA ASP A 5 27.09 3.70 28.01
C ASP A 5 26.37 4.18 26.74
N GLN A 6 27.00 3.94 25.59
CA GLN A 6 26.26 3.55 24.40
C GLN A 6 25.94 2.06 24.54
N ASP A 7 24.83 1.74 25.22
CA ASP A 7 24.29 0.38 25.28
C ASP A 7 23.09 0.34 24.33
N ARG A 8 23.34 -0.06 23.08
CA ARG A 8 23.06 -1.41 22.57
C ARG A 8 21.59 -1.78 22.61
N THR A 9 20.90 -1.47 21.52
CA THR A 9 20.25 -2.49 20.66
C THR A 9 20.11 -1.90 19.26
N ALA A 10 21.19 -1.97 18.49
CA ALA A 10 21.06 -2.20 17.05
C ALA A 10 20.77 -3.70 16.92
N ASN A 11 19.49 -4.07 16.93
CA ASN A 11 19.02 -5.37 16.47
C ASN A 11 17.54 -5.28 16.09
N ASP A 12 17.20 -6.00 15.01
CA ASP A 12 15.84 -6.48 14.70
C ASP A 12 14.83 -5.41 14.27
N SER A 13 14.67 -5.05 12.99
CA SER A 13 14.57 -5.96 11.85
C SER A 13 14.79 -5.26 10.50
N LEU A 14 15.22 -6.02 9.50
CA LEU A 14 15.13 -5.72 8.07
C LEU A 14 13.66 -5.73 7.58
N ASP A 15 12.71 -5.39 8.46
CA ASP A 15 11.30 -5.43 8.12
C ASP A 15 10.91 -4.15 7.39
N GLU A 16 10.20 -4.36 6.29
CA GLU A 16 9.64 -3.27 5.53
C GLU A 16 8.67 -2.44 6.38
N PRO A 17 8.77 -1.10 6.40
CA PRO A 17 7.87 -0.26 7.18
C PRO A 17 6.40 -0.48 6.79
N GLU A 18 5.53 -0.56 7.80
CA GLU A 18 4.10 -0.74 7.64
C GLU A 18 3.32 0.47 8.17
N TYR A 19 2.27 0.88 7.46
CA TYR A 19 1.49 2.07 7.78
C TYR A 19 -0.01 1.77 7.87
N THR A 20 -0.69 2.50 8.75
CA THR A 20 -2.15 2.45 8.84
C THR A 20 -2.79 3.15 7.64
N ARG A 21 -4.04 2.77 7.32
CA ARG A 21 -4.83 3.42 6.26
C ARG A 21 -4.92 4.94 6.45
N THR A 22 -5.03 5.43 7.69
CA THR A 22 -5.08 6.86 8.00
C THR A 22 -3.78 7.58 7.61
N ILE A 23 -2.62 7.00 7.93
CA ILE A 23 -1.32 7.58 7.55
C ILE A 23 -1.17 7.63 6.03
N ILE A 24 -1.55 6.55 5.35
CA ILE A 24 -1.45 6.48 3.88
C ILE A 24 -2.39 7.47 3.20
N ALA A 25 -3.63 7.58 3.68
CA ALA A 25 -4.58 8.58 3.18
C ALA A 25 -3.99 10.00 3.31
N GLY A 26 -3.32 10.29 4.44
CA GLY A 26 -2.56 11.51 4.65
C GLY A 26 -1.41 11.71 3.64
N LYS A 27 -0.54 10.69 3.45
CA LYS A 27 0.56 10.72 2.46
C LYS A 27 0.05 11.02 1.05
N LEU A 28 -1.02 10.35 0.63
CA LEU A 28 -1.63 10.46 -0.69
C LEU A 28 -2.53 11.70 -0.86
N LYS A 29 -2.77 12.46 0.22
CA LYS A 29 -3.68 13.61 0.26
C LYS A 29 -5.10 13.26 -0.22
N ILE A 30 -5.61 12.10 0.19
CA ILE A 30 -6.96 11.62 -0.12
C ILE A 30 -7.73 11.29 1.16
N SER A 31 -9.05 11.14 1.04
CA SER A 31 -9.86 10.65 2.17
C SER A 31 -9.61 9.16 2.44
N ALA A 32 -9.78 8.71 3.68
CA ALA A 32 -9.74 7.28 4.02
C ALA A 32 -10.75 6.47 3.20
N LYS A 33 -11.92 7.04 2.89
CA LYS A 33 -12.93 6.42 2.01
C LYS A 33 -12.42 6.24 0.58
N THR A 34 -11.68 7.22 0.05
CA THR A 34 -11.04 7.12 -1.26
C THR A 34 -9.96 6.04 -1.26
N LEU A 35 -9.15 5.98 -0.21
CA LEU A 35 -8.14 4.93 -0.05
C LEU A 35 -8.77 3.53 -0.07
N VAL A 36 -9.86 3.30 0.66
CA VAL A 36 -10.59 2.02 0.63
C VAL A 36 -11.08 1.67 -0.78
N ARG A 37 -11.58 2.66 -1.54
CA ARG A 37 -11.97 2.46 -2.95
C ARG A 37 -10.78 2.13 -3.84
N TYR A 38 -9.62 2.72 -3.61
CA TYR A 38 -8.40 2.40 -4.37
C TYR A 38 -7.87 1.01 -4.04
N LEU A 39 -7.91 0.60 -2.77
CA LEU A 39 -7.56 -0.76 -2.36
C LEU A 39 -8.49 -1.79 -3.02
N ALA A 40 -9.80 -1.58 -2.95
CA ALA A 40 -10.78 -2.46 -3.59
C ALA A 40 -10.58 -2.52 -5.10
N PHE A 41 -10.48 -1.37 -5.78
CA PHE A 41 -10.25 -1.32 -7.23
C PHE A 41 -8.92 -1.94 -7.63
N GLY A 42 -7.85 -1.70 -6.87
CA GLY A 42 -6.52 -2.22 -7.16
C GLY A 42 -6.40 -3.72 -6.95
N ALA A 43 -7.12 -4.28 -5.97
CA ALA A 43 -7.12 -5.70 -5.67
C ALA A 43 -7.69 -6.59 -6.81
N ASP A 44 -8.50 -6.01 -7.69
CA ASP A 44 -8.97 -6.71 -8.90
C ASP A 44 -7.82 -7.01 -9.89
N TYR A 45 -6.72 -6.25 -9.84
CA TYR A 45 -5.60 -6.35 -10.79
C TYR A 45 -4.26 -6.70 -10.11
N ILE A 46 -4.07 -6.30 -8.86
CA ILE A 46 -2.80 -6.40 -8.12
C ILE A 46 -3.03 -7.30 -6.91
N ALA A 47 -2.56 -8.56 -6.98
CA ALA A 47 -2.77 -9.52 -5.90
C ALA A 47 -2.23 -9.06 -4.54
N ALA A 48 -1.11 -8.32 -4.52
CA ALA A 48 -0.55 -7.77 -3.28
C ALA A 48 -1.54 -6.88 -2.52
N LEU A 49 -2.48 -6.22 -3.21
CA LEU A 49 -3.49 -5.37 -2.58
C LEU A 49 -4.67 -6.15 -2.00
N LYS A 50 -4.93 -7.39 -2.46
CA LYS A 50 -6.04 -8.23 -1.97
C LYS A 50 -5.97 -8.45 -0.46
N ALA A 51 -4.76 -8.56 0.08
CA ALA A 51 -4.51 -8.73 1.51
C ALA A 51 -5.14 -7.60 2.35
N TYR A 52 -5.27 -6.39 1.80
CA TYR A 52 -5.65 -5.17 2.52
C TYR A 52 -7.12 -4.75 2.33
N VAL A 53 -7.90 -5.47 1.51
CA VAL A 53 -9.31 -5.16 1.23
C VAL A 53 -10.24 -5.62 2.34
N SER A 54 -9.92 -6.74 3.01
CA SER A 54 -10.77 -7.27 4.09
C SER A 54 -10.57 -6.52 5.41
N ASP A 55 -11.68 -6.25 6.09
CA ASP A 55 -11.79 -5.62 7.41
C ASP A 55 -11.85 -6.66 8.56
N ASP A 56 -11.38 -7.89 8.34
CA ASP A 56 -11.43 -8.99 9.33
C ASP A 56 -10.72 -8.68 10.67
N ASP A 57 -9.95 -7.58 10.77
CA ASP A 57 -9.36 -7.11 12.03
C ASP A 57 -9.75 -5.65 12.33
N PRO A 58 -10.86 -5.43 13.04
CA PRO A 58 -11.38 -4.10 13.37
C PRO A 58 -10.57 -3.39 14.47
N LEU A 59 -9.74 -4.10 15.24
CA LEU A 59 -9.03 -3.52 16.40
C LEU A 59 -7.73 -2.82 16.01
N ASN A 60 -7.03 -3.31 14.98
CA ASN A 60 -5.77 -2.72 14.53
C ASN A 60 -5.82 -2.13 13.12
N GLY A 61 -6.79 -2.56 12.29
CA GLY A 61 -6.78 -2.27 10.86
C GLY A 61 -5.55 -2.87 10.16
N LYS A 62 -5.74 -3.49 9.01
CA LYS A 62 -4.58 -4.05 8.29
C LYS A 62 -3.60 -2.93 7.93
N ARG A 63 -2.36 -3.07 8.41
CA ARG A 63 -1.26 -2.19 8.02
C ARG A 63 -0.78 -2.58 6.64
N ILE A 64 -0.33 -1.60 5.89
CA ILE A 64 0.08 -1.74 4.49
C ILE A 64 1.58 -1.48 4.43
N LEU A 65 2.31 -2.40 3.80
CA LEU A 65 3.74 -2.31 3.55
C LEU A 65 4.07 -1.11 2.65
N GLU A 66 5.19 -0.41 2.91
CA GLU A 66 5.63 0.75 2.11
C GLU A 66 5.75 0.40 0.62
N SER A 67 6.26 -0.78 0.25
CA SER A 67 6.34 -1.28 -1.14
C SER A 67 4.99 -1.25 -1.83
N ASN A 68 3.93 -1.60 -1.10
CA ASN A 68 2.58 -1.70 -1.63
C ASN A 68 1.88 -0.33 -1.74
N ILE A 69 2.42 0.71 -1.10
CA ILE A 69 1.91 2.08 -1.25
C ILE A 69 2.16 2.60 -2.68
N LYS A 70 3.25 2.18 -3.33
CA LYS A 70 3.55 2.58 -4.73
C LYS A 70 2.44 2.19 -5.70
N TYR A 71 1.76 1.06 -5.46
CA TYR A 71 0.59 0.68 -6.24
C TYR A 71 -0.57 1.66 -6.08
N LEU A 72 -0.77 2.18 -4.87
CA LEU A 72 -1.82 3.16 -4.59
C LEU A 72 -1.50 4.53 -5.21
N GLU A 73 -0.22 4.95 -5.18
CA GLU A 73 0.27 6.15 -5.88
C GLU A 73 0.03 6.03 -7.39
N GLU A 74 0.34 4.87 -7.97
CA GLU A 74 0.10 4.62 -9.39
C GLU A 74 -1.39 4.62 -9.72
N ILE A 75 -2.23 3.97 -8.92
CA ILE A 75 -3.69 3.98 -9.12
C ILE A 75 -4.23 5.41 -9.05
N GLN A 76 -3.76 6.22 -8.08
CA GLN A 76 -4.13 7.62 -7.98
C GLN A 76 -3.72 8.41 -9.23
N TYR A 77 -2.46 8.27 -9.65
CA TYR A 77 -1.94 8.92 -10.85
C TYR A 77 -2.78 8.55 -12.08
N LEU A 78 -3.03 7.25 -12.31
CA LEU A 78 -3.78 6.79 -13.46
C LEU A 78 -5.22 7.30 -13.47
N LYS A 79 -5.90 7.29 -12.31
CA LYS A 79 -7.28 7.80 -12.19
C LYS A 79 -7.38 9.32 -12.37
N LEU A 80 -6.30 10.07 -12.17
CA LEU A 80 -6.27 11.52 -12.42
C LEU A 80 -6.04 11.86 -13.91
N HIS A 81 -5.37 10.98 -14.66
CA HIS A 81 -4.91 11.28 -16.02
C HIS A 81 -5.68 10.51 -17.12
N TYR A 82 -6.38 9.43 -16.76
CA TYR A 82 -7.03 8.56 -17.73
C TYR A 82 -8.48 8.25 -17.36
N LEU A 83 -9.27 7.92 -18.39
CA LEU A 83 -10.65 7.44 -18.22
C LEU A 83 -10.66 6.06 -17.54
N PRO A 84 -11.74 5.72 -16.80
CA PRO A 84 -11.82 4.46 -16.04
C PRO A 84 -11.47 3.20 -16.84
N LEU A 85 -11.99 3.08 -18.07
CA LEU A 85 -11.71 1.94 -18.95
C LEU A 85 -10.21 1.81 -19.24
N ARG A 86 -9.55 2.93 -19.55
CA ARG A 86 -8.12 2.95 -19.86
C ARG A 86 -7.25 2.62 -18.64
N VAL A 87 -7.66 3.05 -17.45
CA VAL A 87 -6.98 2.67 -16.20
C VAL A 87 -7.03 1.16 -16.00
N SER A 88 -8.19 0.54 -16.18
CA SER A 88 -8.34 -0.92 -16.08
C SER A 88 -7.49 -1.66 -17.10
N GLU A 89 -7.45 -1.21 -18.36
CA GLU A 89 -6.59 -1.79 -19.40
C GLU A 89 -5.10 -1.74 -19.01
N ILE A 90 -4.63 -0.58 -18.53
CA ILE A 90 -3.22 -0.39 -18.12
C ILE A 90 -2.86 -1.33 -16.97
N LEU A 91 -3.68 -1.36 -15.91
CA LEU A 91 -3.41 -2.20 -14.74
C LEU A 91 -3.47 -3.69 -15.07
N ASN A 92 -4.47 -4.12 -15.86
CA ASN A 92 -4.61 -5.51 -16.29
C ASN A 92 -3.40 -5.95 -17.13
N HIS A 93 -2.94 -5.10 -18.06
CA HIS A 93 -1.75 -5.42 -18.86
C HIS A 93 -0.48 -5.50 -17.99
N LYS A 94 -0.31 -4.58 -17.03
CA LYS A 94 0.90 -4.50 -16.21
C LYS A 94 1.00 -5.63 -15.19
N TYR A 95 -0.10 -6.00 -14.55
CA TYR A 95 -0.08 -6.84 -13.35
C TYR A 95 -0.63 -8.26 -13.55
N THR A 96 -1.55 -8.47 -14.48
CA THR A 96 -2.09 -9.82 -14.73
C THR A 96 -1.14 -10.69 -15.55
N LEU A 97 -0.32 -10.09 -16.42
CA LEU A 97 0.72 -10.82 -17.16
C LEU A 97 1.88 -11.29 -16.25
N LEU A 98 2.10 -10.63 -15.11
CA LEU A 98 3.15 -11.02 -14.15
C LEU A 98 2.80 -12.27 -13.34
N GLU A 99 1.52 -12.64 -13.22
CA GLU A 99 1.10 -13.86 -12.52
C GLU A 99 1.20 -15.13 -13.40
N SER A 100 1.44 -14.97 -14.71
CA SER A 100 1.45 -16.08 -15.70
C SER A 100 2.84 -16.41 -16.27
N ALA A 101 3.90 -15.75 -15.78
CA ALA A 101 5.29 -15.91 -16.24
C ALA A 101 6.16 -16.48 -15.11
#